data_AF-A0A2V6P7G3-F1
#
_entry.id   AF-A0A2V6P7G3-F1
#
_cell.length_a   1.000
_cell.length_b   1.000
_cell.length_c   1.000
_cell.angle_alpha   90.00
_cell.angle_beta   90.00
_cell.angle_gamma   90.00
#
_symmetry.space_group_name_H-M   'P 1'
#
loop_
_entity.id
_entity.type
_entity.pdbx_description
1 polymer ?
#
loop_
_entity_poly.entity_id
_entity_poly.type
_entity_poly.pdbx_seq_one_letter_code
_entity_poly.pdbx_strand_id
1 'polypeptide(L)'
;MATEIQLEQRQGARRTPGLDAPMFRLRWFLLIAVVAPGATPLRAQLIQPNVIVSVRDQKLMFLDNGGNAAVYPISTSKFGLGDRWGSMATPLGTLQVAQKIGDRAPTGAVFHNRRFTGEILQPNTPGRDPIITRIIWLRGLEAANAHAYNRGIYIHGTPEEKTIGRPASYGCIRMKSSDVSALYAQLPIGAIVQISPDHLPKVSRAAKGTLVSAPASAPAPTHAVFTADSSKPGAEKASMTPLAPKTSVAPAKKSDATAWLRNARA
;
A
#
# COMPACT_ATOMS: atom_id res chain seq x y z
N MET A 1 -76.05 41.28 40.79
CA MET A 1 -76.45 42.57 41.42
C MET A 1 -76.43 42.37 42.93
N ALA A 2 -76.22 43.44 43.71
CA ALA A 2 -75.91 43.41 45.14
C ALA A 2 -74.52 42.78 45.45
N THR A 3 -73.72 43.27 46.41
CA THR A 3 -73.89 44.42 47.33
C THR A 3 -72.54 45.03 47.74
N GLU A 4 -72.60 46.18 48.41
CA GLU A 4 -71.50 46.89 49.09
C GLU A 4 -71.96 47.30 50.51
N ILE A 5 -71.13 47.79 51.44
CA ILE A 5 -69.70 48.17 51.33
C ILE A 5 -68.82 47.14 52.12
N GLN A 6 -67.91 47.38 53.10
CA GLN A 6 -67.42 48.60 53.77
C GLN A 6 -65.94 48.51 54.19
N LEU A 7 -65.29 49.68 54.07
CA LEU A 7 -64.02 50.14 54.62
C LEU A 7 -63.92 50.06 56.17
N GLU A 8 -62.75 49.67 56.70
CA GLU A 8 -62.15 50.29 57.91
C GLU A 8 -60.61 50.35 57.78
N GLN A 9 -60.00 51.48 58.19
CA GLN A 9 -58.55 51.62 58.35
C GLN A 9 -58.16 51.43 59.82
N ARG A 10 -57.01 50.78 60.10
CA ARG A 10 -56.27 51.02 61.35
C ARG A 10 -54.78 51.23 61.13
N GLN A 11 -54.21 52.12 61.92
CA GLN A 11 -52.82 52.59 61.86
C GLN A 11 -52.02 52.08 63.05
N GLY A 12 -50.69 52.05 62.93
CA GLY A 12 -49.74 51.81 64.02
C GLY A 12 -48.84 50.59 63.78
N ALA A 13 -47.55 50.60 64.14
CA ALA A 13 -46.72 51.72 64.62
C ALA A 13 -45.23 51.46 64.30
N ARG A 14 -44.39 52.52 64.28
CA ARG A 14 -42.93 52.40 64.10
C ARG A 14 -42.18 52.42 65.43
N ARG A 15 -41.44 51.36 65.76
CA ARG A 15 -40.20 51.28 66.60
C ARG A 15 -39.53 49.94 66.26
N THR A 16 -38.21 49.72 66.21
CA THR A 16 -36.95 50.50 66.19
C THR A 16 -35.85 49.53 65.66
N PRO A 17 -34.66 49.96 65.21
CA PRO A 17 -33.68 49.04 64.61
C PRO A 17 -33.05 48.09 65.65
N GLY A 18 -32.78 46.85 65.25
CA GLY A 18 -32.04 45.87 66.06
C GLY A 18 -30.52 46.10 66.01
N LEU A 19 -29.82 45.74 67.10
CA LEU A 19 -28.37 45.90 67.25
C LEU A 19 -27.77 44.62 67.85
N ASP A 20 -27.72 43.55 67.06
CA ASP A 20 -27.08 42.28 67.44
C ASP A 20 -26.10 41.84 66.34
N ALA A 21 -24.80 41.85 66.66
CA ALA A 21 -23.73 41.54 65.72
C ALA A 21 -22.78 40.44 66.28
N PRO A 22 -22.99 39.16 65.92
CA PRO A 22 -22.02 38.11 66.20
C PRO A 22 -20.89 38.13 65.16
N MET A 23 -19.65 38.24 65.64
CA MET A 23 -18.45 38.29 64.79
C MET A 23 -18.19 36.96 64.05
N PHE A 24 -18.68 36.85 62.81
CA PHE A 24 -18.28 35.77 61.90
C PHE A 24 -16.82 35.94 61.48
N ARG A 25 -15.93 35.13 62.08
CA ARG A 25 -14.52 35.05 61.69
C ARG A 25 -14.39 34.48 60.27
N LEU A 26 -14.17 35.37 59.30
CA LEU A 26 -13.94 34.99 57.91
C LEU A 26 -12.63 34.19 57.76
N ARG A 27 -12.74 32.86 57.84
CA ARG A 27 -11.63 31.95 57.51
C ARG A 27 -11.33 32.06 56.02
N TRP A 28 -10.17 32.61 55.70
CA TRP A 28 -9.61 32.57 54.35
C TRP A 28 -9.28 31.12 53.98
N PHE A 29 -10.19 30.46 53.27
CA PHE A 29 -9.89 29.19 52.61
C PHE A 29 -8.98 29.47 51.42
N LEU A 30 -7.68 29.29 51.61
CA LEU A 30 -6.72 29.31 50.52
C LEU A 30 -6.97 28.09 49.62
N LEU A 31 -7.73 28.30 48.55
CA LEU A 31 -7.89 27.31 47.48
C LEU A 31 -6.54 27.15 46.77
N ILE A 32 -5.71 26.24 47.28
CA ILE A 32 -4.58 25.69 46.55
C ILE A 32 -5.18 24.92 45.37
N ALA A 33 -5.26 25.59 44.22
CA ALA A 33 -5.53 24.93 42.96
C ALA A 33 -4.39 23.96 42.69
N VAL A 34 -4.61 22.68 42.98
CA VAL A 34 -3.71 21.61 42.56
C VAL A 34 -3.79 21.53 41.05
N VAL A 35 -2.91 22.30 40.39
CA VAL A 35 -2.66 22.19 38.96
C VAL A 35 -2.03 20.82 38.75
N ALA A 36 -2.88 19.83 38.48
CA ALA A 36 -2.43 18.51 38.06
C ALA A 36 -1.48 18.71 36.86
N PRO A 37 -0.23 18.24 36.92
CA PRO A 37 0.72 18.41 35.82
C PRO A 37 0.07 17.81 34.58
N GLY A 38 -0.14 18.67 33.58
CA GLY A 38 -1.15 18.42 32.55
C GLY A 38 -0.94 17.08 31.86
N ALA A 39 -2.04 16.37 31.61
CA ALA A 39 -2.01 15.17 30.77
C ALA A 39 -1.32 15.53 29.46
N THR A 40 -0.10 15.03 29.27
CA THR A 40 0.65 15.24 28.02
C THR A 40 -0.25 14.76 26.89
N PRO A 41 -0.63 15.60 25.91
CA PRO A 41 -1.39 15.13 24.79
C PRO A 41 -0.57 14.00 24.17
N LEU A 42 -1.18 12.81 24.03
CA LEU A 42 -0.57 11.68 23.37
C LEU A 42 -0.29 12.13 21.94
N ARG A 43 0.94 12.63 21.73
CA ARG A 43 1.35 13.29 20.49
C ARG A 43 1.25 12.23 19.42
N ALA A 44 0.17 12.29 18.65
CA ALA A 44 -0.20 11.23 17.73
C ALA A 44 1.03 10.86 16.92
N GLN A 45 1.54 9.64 17.15
CA GLN A 45 2.75 9.18 16.48
C GLN A 45 2.36 9.03 15.01
N LEU A 46 2.66 10.08 14.23
CA LEU A 46 2.46 10.06 12.79
C LEU A 46 3.17 8.81 12.28
N ILE A 47 2.39 7.88 11.74
CA ILE A 47 2.88 6.59 11.27
C ILE A 47 3.82 6.91 10.10
N GLN A 48 5.12 6.97 10.41
CA GLN A 48 6.13 7.26 9.41
C GLN A 48 6.07 6.16 8.36
N PRO A 49 5.88 6.50 7.08
CA PRO A 49 5.75 5.48 6.05
C PRO A 49 7.06 4.69 5.95
N ASN A 50 6.97 3.36 6.03
CA ASN A 50 8.13 2.48 5.87
C ASN A 50 8.77 2.64 4.49
N VAL A 51 7.98 3.06 3.50
CA VAL A 51 8.46 3.37 2.15
C VAL A 51 7.89 4.70 1.66
N ILE A 52 8.76 5.55 1.10
CA ILE A 52 8.37 6.75 0.34
C ILE A 52 8.81 6.58 -1.11
N VAL A 53 7.86 6.59 -2.03
CA VAL A 53 8.08 6.61 -3.48
C VAL A 53 7.96 8.05 -3.97
N SER A 54 9.06 8.60 -4.46
CA SER A 54 9.05 9.84 -5.25
C SER A 54 8.89 9.50 -6.73
N VAL A 55 7.77 9.94 -7.30
CA VAL A 55 7.58 9.92 -8.77
C VAL A 55 8.57 10.88 -9.43
N ARG A 56 8.82 12.04 -8.84
CA ARG A 56 9.66 13.09 -9.43
C ARG A 56 11.13 12.70 -9.56
N ASP A 57 11.67 12.05 -8.55
CA ASP A 57 13.06 11.56 -8.55
C ASP A 57 13.21 10.17 -9.18
N GLN A 58 12.10 9.48 -9.49
CA GLN A 58 12.05 8.05 -9.82
C GLN A 58 12.86 7.20 -8.82
N LYS A 59 12.60 7.42 -7.51
CA LYS A 59 13.28 6.73 -6.40
C LYS A 59 12.29 6.23 -5.36
N LEU A 60 12.63 5.11 -4.75
CA LEU A 60 11.97 4.53 -3.58
C LEU A 60 12.96 4.61 -2.41
N MET A 61 12.57 5.29 -1.33
CA MET A 61 13.28 5.27 -0.06
C MET A 61 12.58 4.31 0.91
N PHE A 62 13.31 3.35 1.46
CA PHE A 62 12.89 2.53 2.58
C PHE A 62 13.47 3.10 3.87
N LEU A 63 12.65 3.15 4.92
CA LEU A 63 13.01 3.59 6.27
C LEU A 63 12.85 2.40 7.22
N ASP A 64 13.93 2.02 7.90
CA ASP A 64 13.89 0.95 8.92
C ASP A 64 13.55 1.49 10.32
N ASN A 65 13.25 0.58 11.24
CA ASN A 65 12.89 0.92 12.62
C ASN A 65 14.08 1.46 13.46
N GLY A 66 15.31 1.36 12.95
CA GLY A 66 16.51 1.97 13.53
C GLY A 66 16.80 3.38 13.00
N GLY A 67 16.03 3.87 12.03
CA GLY A 67 16.21 5.16 11.39
C GLY A 67 17.20 5.17 10.22
N ASN A 68 17.66 4.00 9.75
CA ASN A 68 18.46 3.92 8.53
C ASN A 68 17.57 4.14 7.30
N ALA A 69 18.13 4.74 6.25
CA ALA A 69 17.42 5.00 5.00
C ALA A 69 18.15 4.37 3.80
N ALA A 70 17.51 3.39 3.16
CA ALA A 70 17.99 2.83 1.89
C ALA A 70 17.25 3.48 0.71
N VAL A 71 17.95 3.88 -0.35
CA VAL A 71 17.35 4.54 -1.52
C VAL A 71 17.66 3.76 -2.78
N TYR A 72 16.60 3.36 -3.49
CA TYR A 72 16.65 2.56 -4.71
C TYR A 72 16.09 3.34 -5.91
N PRO A 73 16.68 3.22 -7.11
CA PRO A 73 16.08 3.76 -8.33
C PRO A 73 14.90 2.87 -8.78
N ILE A 74 13.87 3.47 -9.37
CA ILE A 74 12.65 2.76 -9.81
C ILE A 74 12.18 3.20 -11.20
N SER A 75 11.14 2.55 -11.72
CA SER A 75 10.26 3.15 -12.74
C SER A 75 8.80 3.12 -12.30
N THR A 76 8.16 4.29 -12.28
CA THR A 76 6.69 4.39 -12.19
C THR A 76 6.06 4.29 -13.60
N SER A 77 4.75 4.52 -13.71
CA SER A 77 4.05 4.46 -14.99
C SER A 77 4.46 5.54 -15.98
N LYS A 78 4.64 5.15 -17.24
CA LYS A 78 4.77 6.08 -18.39
C LYS A 78 3.45 6.75 -18.78
N PHE A 79 2.32 6.29 -18.23
CA PHE A 79 0.98 6.85 -18.45
C PHE A 79 0.58 7.89 -17.37
N GLY A 80 1.53 8.32 -16.54
CA GLY A 80 1.32 9.32 -15.50
C GLY A 80 0.67 8.77 -14.23
N LEU A 81 -0.20 9.59 -13.61
CA LEU A 81 -0.65 9.42 -12.23
C LEU A 81 -2.18 9.32 -12.09
N GLY A 82 -2.61 8.64 -11.03
CA GLY A 82 -4.02 8.42 -10.68
C GLY A 82 -4.44 6.95 -10.71
N ASP A 83 -5.67 6.69 -10.26
CA ASP A 83 -6.14 5.32 -9.98
C ASP A 83 -7.38 4.85 -10.76
N ARG A 84 -7.89 5.66 -11.71
CA ARG A 84 -9.05 5.25 -12.53
C ARG A 84 -8.78 3.93 -13.28
N TRP A 85 -9.81 3.11 -13.46
CA TRP A 85 -9.74 1.89 -14.25
C TRP A 85 -9.21 2.15 -15.67
N GLY A 86 -8.47 1.18 -16.23
CA GLY A 86 -7.87 1.27 -17.56
C GLY A 86 -6.75 2.30 -17.74
N SER A 87 -6.49 3.20 -16.78
CA SER A 87 -5.51 4.29 -16.93
C SER A 87 -4.06 3.85 -17.14
N MET A 88 -3.70 2.65 -16.68
CA MET A 88 -2.31 2.20 -16.55
C MET A 88 -1.43 3.16 -15.71
N ALA A 89 -2.01 4.11 -14.98
CA ALA A 89 -1.30 5.13 -14.21
C ALA A 89 -0.90 4.64 -12.82
N THR A 90 0.12 5.25 -12.23
CA THR A 90 0.54 4.95 -10.84
C THR A 90 -0.32 5.75 -9.86
N PRO A 91 -0.97 5.12 -8.86
CA PRO A 91 -1.74 5.85 -7.85
C PRO A 91 -0.83 6.72 -6.97
N LEU A 92 -1.39 7.78 -6.40
CA LEU A 92 -0.75 8.61 -5.37
C LEU A 92 -1.33 8.29 -3.98
N GLY A 93 -0.78 8.93 -2.95
CA GLY A 93 -1.29 8.89 -1.58
C GLY A 93 -0.75 7.73 -0.76
N THR A 94 -1.48 7.37 0.28
CA THR A 94 -1.14 6.33 1.25
C THR A 94 -1.63 4.96 0.77
N LEU A 95 -0.71 3.99 0.69
CA LEU A 95 -0.99 2.58 0.41
C LEU A 95 -0.39 1.69 1.50
N GLN A 96 -0.80 0.43 1.52
CA GLN A 96 -0.31 -0.61 2.42
C GLN A 96 0.17 -1.84 1.64
N VAL A 97 1.24 -2.49 2.10
CA VAL A 97 1.64 -3.84 1.65
C VAL A 97 0.59 -4.86 2.10
N ALA A 98 -0.27 -5.29 1.18
CA ALA A 98 -1.36 -6.22 1.47
C ALA A 98 -0.95 -7.68 1.30
N GLN A 99 -0.07 -7.99 0.34
CA GLN A 99 0.47 -9.34 0.12
C GLN A 99 1.92 -9.28 -0.38
N LYS A 100 2.65 -10.38 -0.19
CA LYS A 100 4.01 -10.61 -0.70
C LYS A 100 4.06 -11.98 -1.40
N ILE A 101 4.64 -12.03 -2.59
CA ILE A 101 4.77 -13.24 -3.42
C ILE A 101 6.21 -13.35 -3.93
N GLY A 102 6.74 -14.57 -3.95
CA GLY A 102 8.11 -14.88 -4.39
C GLY A 102 9.04 -15.38 -3.29
N ASP A 103 8.51 -15.74 -2.11
CA ASP A 103 9.29 -16.38 -1.04
C ASP A 103 10.08 -17.58 -1.55
N ARG A 104 11.41 -17.55 -1.37
CA ARG A 104 12.37 -18.57 -1.84
C ARG A 104 12.46 -18.76 -3.36
N ALA A 105 11.73 -17.98 -4.17
CA ALA A 105 11.89 -18.02 -5.62
C ALA A 105 13.28 -17.47 -6.03
N PRO A 106 13.90 -17.99 -7.09
CA PRO A 106 15.19 -17.47 -7.56
C PRO A 106 15.08 -16.04 -8.08
N THR A 107 16.20 -15.32 -8.10
CA THR A 107 16.34 -14.07 -8.84
C THR A 107 16.05 -14.32 -10.32
N GLY A 108 15.27 -13.46 -10.97
CA GLY A 108 14.83 -13.64 -12.36
C GLY A 108 13.55 -14.47 -12.54
N ALA A 109 13.04 -15.10 -11.48
CA ALA A 109 11.83 -15.94 -11.53
C ALA A 109 10.62 -15.21 -12.13
N VAL A 110 10.03 -15.75 -13.21
CA VAL A 110 8.88 -15.16 -13.91
C VAL A 110 7.56 -15.48 -13.22
N PHE A 111 6.69 -14.47 -13.09
CA PHE A 111 5.37 -14.62 -12.49
C PHE A 111 4.24 -14.32 -13.49
N HIS A 112 3.35 -15.30 -13.68
CA HIS A 112 2.08 -15.12 -14.38
C HIS A 112 0.91 -15.37 -13.42
N ASN A 113 -0.10 -14.48 -13.40
CA ASN A 113 -1.22 -14.51 -12.45
C ASN A 113 -0.80 -14.72 -10.97
N ARG A 114 0.31 -14.07 -10.57
CA ARG A 114 0.98 -14.19 -9.25
C ARG A 114 1.50 -15.61 -8.90
N ARG A 115 1.66 -16.51 -9.87
CA ARG A 115 2.32 -17.81 -9.70
C ARG A 115 3.65 -17.85 -10.46
N PHE A 116 4.68 -18.43 -9.85
CA PHE A 116 5.95 -18.70 -10.51
C PHE A 116 5.73 -19.69 -11.66
N THR A 117 6.27 -19.42 -12.85
CA THR A 117 6.07 -20.25 -14.05
C THR A 117 7.12 -21.35 -14.23
N GLY A 118 8.21 -21.32 -13.44
CA GLY A 118 9.42 -22.12 -13.68
C GLY A 118 10.46 -21.43 -14.57
N GLU A 119 10.07 -20.42 -15.35
CA GLU A 119 10.95 -19.64 -16.22
C GLU A 119 11.78 -18.63 -15.39
N ILE A 120 13.06 -18.47 -15.73
CA ILE A 120 13.98 -17.51 -15.09
C ILE A 120 14.60 -16.64 -16.18
N LEU A 121 14.43 -15.33 -16.09
CA LEU A 121 15.00 -14.35 -17.03
C LEU A 121 16.15 -13.57 -16.39
N GLN A 122 17.14 -13.21 -17.21
CA GLN A 122 18.23 -12.34 -16.79
C GLN A 122 17.86 -10.86 -16.99
N PRO A 123 18.50 -9.93 -16.27
CA PRO A 123 18.38 -8.51 -16.55
C PRO A 123 18.67 -8.20 -18.02
N ASN A 124 17.73 -7.54 -18.68
CA ASN A 124 17.74 -7.11 -20.07
C ASN A 124 17.71 -8.22 -21.13
N THR A 125 17.28 -9.45 -20.80
CA THR A 125 16.93 -10.47 -21.81
C THR A 125 15.88 -9.88 -22.79
N PRO A 126 16.14 -9.87 -24.12
CA PRO A 126 15.18 -9.33 -25.09
C PRO A 126 13.89 -10.14 -25.15
N GLY A 127 12.76 -9.46 -25.36
CA GLY A 127 11.47 -10.10 -25.64
C GLY A 127 10.30 -9.51 -24.85
N ARG A 128 9.69 -10.32 -23.98
CA ARG A 128 8.54 -9.93 -23.16
C ARG A 128 8.98 -9.23 -21.88
N ASP A 129 8.07 -8.44 -21.30
CA ASP A 129 8.25 -7.70 -20.05
C ASP A 129 7.32 -8.25 -18.94
N PRO A 130 7.51 -9.50 -18.48
CA PRO A 130 6.78 -10.05 -17.35
C PRO A 130 7.25 -9.43 -16.03
N ILE A 131 6.44 -9.66 -14.99
CA ILE A 131 6.84 -9.41 -13.61
C ILE A 131 7.81 -10.51 -13.19
N ILE A 132 8.99 -10.14 -12.65
CA ILE A 132 10.01 -11.08 -12.22
C ILE A 132 10.46 -10.88 -10.77
N THR A 133 11.16 -11.90 -10.26
CA THR A 133 11.91 -11.91 -8.99
C THR A 133 11.01 -11.86 -7.75
N ARG A 134 10.30 -10.76 -7.47
CA ARG A 134 9.41 -10.60 -6.30
C ARG A 134 8.20 -9.73 -6.66
N ILE A 135 7.09 -9.93 -5.94
CA ILE A 135 5.90 -9.06 -6.00
C ILE A 135 5.51 -8.62 -4.59
N ILE A 136 5.39 -7.32 -4.38
CA ILE A 136 4.85 -6.70 -3.17
C ILE A 136 3.54 -6.02 -3.59
N TRP A 137 2.39 -6.57 -3.21
CA TRP A 137 1.08 -6.11 -3.67
C TRP A 137 0.56 -5.01 -2.77
N LEU A 138 0.30 -3.83 -3.35
CA LEU A 138 -0.20 -2.67 -2.63
C LEU A 138 -1.74 -2.60 -2.63
N ARG A 139 -2.31 -2.14 -1.53
CA ARG A 139 -3.72 -1.74 -1.38
C ARG A 139 -3.78 -0.26 -1.04
N GLY A 140 -4.68 0.48 -1.68
CA GLY A 140 -4.95 1.86 -1.31
C GLY A 140 -5.65 2.00 0.04
N LEU A 141 -5.30 3.04 0.80
CA LEU A 141 -5.96 3.42 2.04
C LEU A 141 -6.84 4.68 1.91
N GLU A 142 -6.90 5.28 0.71
CA GLU A 142 -7.59 6.53 0.42
C GLU A 142 -8.61 6.34 -0.71
N ALA A 143 -9.66 7.18 -0.75
CA ALA A 143 -10.63 7.16 -1.85
C ALA A 143 -9.97 7.39 -3.23
N ALA A 144 -8.88 8.18 -3.27
CA ALA A 144 -8.12 8.48 -4.48
C ALA A 144 -7.25 7.30 -5.01
N ASN A 145 -7.09 6.22 -4.22
CA ASN A 145 -6.31 5.03 -4.60
C ASN A 145 -7.02 3.69 -4.29
N ALA A 146 -8.35 3.72 -4.12
CA ALA A 146 -9.19 2.59 -3.71
C ALA A 146 -9.23 1.41 -4.71
N HIS A 147 -8.84 1.60 -5.97
CA HIS A 147 -8.77 0.54 -6.99
C HIS A 147 -7.38 -0.10 -7.09
N ALA A 148 -6.33 0.48 -6.49
CA ALA A 148 -4.94 0.06 -6.63
C ALA A 148 -4.71 -1.45 -6.40
N TYR A 149 -5.40 -2.05 -5.41
CA TYR A 149 -5.34 -3.49 -5.17
C TYR A 149 -5.90 -4.30 -6.35
N ASN A 150 -7.12 -3.99 -6.77
CA ASN A 150 -7.83 -4.73 -7.83
C ASN A 150 -7.20 -4.48 -9.23
N ARG A 151 -6.59 -3.31 -9.43
CA ARG A 151 -5.76 -2.98 -10.60
C ARG A 151 -4.41 -3.72 -10.63
N GLY A 152 -4.02 -4.39 -9.54
CA GLY A 152 -2.75 -5.11 -9.44
C GLY A 152 -1.53 -4.19 -9.35
N ILE A 153 -1.61 -3.10 -8.60
CA ILE A 153 -0.46 -2.22 -8.36
C ILE A 153 0.53 -2.90 -7.42
N TYR A 154 1.73 -3.16 -7.93
CA TYR A 154 2.80 -3.85 -7.22
C TYR A 154 4.07 -2.99 -7.13
N ILE A 155 4.92 -3.27 -6.14
CA ILE A 155 6.37 -3.06 -6.25
C ILE A 155 6.99 -4.39 -6.68
N HIS A 156 7.73 -4.43 -7.79
CA HIS A 156 8.21 -5.69 -8.38
C HIS A 156 9.51 -5.57 -9.20
N GLY A 157 10.15 -6.72 -9.47
CA GLY A 157 11.27 -6.81 -10.39
C GLY A 157 10.83 -6.80 -11.86
N THR A 158 11.63 -6.21 -12.75
CA THR A 158 11.42 -6.20 -14.21
C THR A 158 12.69 -6.70 -14.92
N PRO A 159 12.58 -7.42 -16.05
CA PRO A 159 13.75 -7.69 -16.89
C PRO A 159 14.23 -6.42 -17.61
N GLU A 160 13.39 -5.41 -17.78
CA GLU A 160 13.74 -4.14 -18.44
C GLU A 160 14.53 -3.19 -17.52
N GLU A 161 15.59 -3.70 -16.86
CA GLU A 161 16.39 -2.91 -15.89
C GLU A 161 17.06 -1.67 -16.52
N LYS A 162 17.33 -1.68 -17.84
CA LYS A 162 17.74 -0.51 -18.64
C LYS A 162 16.69 0.62 -18.73
N THR A 163 15.51 0.44 -18.16
CA THR A 163 14.45 1.46 -18.06
C THR A 163 14.33 2.07 -16.66
N ILE A 164 14.99 1.48 -15.65
CA ILE A 164 14.98 1.97 -14.26
C ILE A 164 15.62 3.37 -14.18
N GLY A 165 15.00 4.26 -13.40
CA GLY A 165 15.34 5.67 -13.28
C GLY A 165 14.49 6.63 -14.12
N ARG A 166 13.56 6.11 -14.93
CA ARG A 166 12.58 6.89 -15.72
C ARG A 166 11.20 6.22 -15.76
N PRO A 167 10.10 6.96 -15.96
CA PRO A 167 8.76 6.38 -16.11
C PRO A 167 8.72 5.40 -17.30
N ALA A 168 8.29 4.16 -17.03
CA ALA A 168 8.33 3.06 -18.00
C ALA A 168 7.22 2.01 -17.82
N SER A 169 6.62 1.92 -16.62
CA SER A 169 5.68 0.86 -16.27
C SER A 169 4.25 1.10 -16.80
N TYR A 170 3.36 0.13 -16.51
CA TYR A 170 1.92 0.17 -16.80
C TYR A 170 1.08 0.38 -15.53
N GLY A 171 1.66 1.00 -14.49
CA GLY A 171 1.00 1.39 -13.23
C GLY A 171 1.83 1.07 -11.99
N CYS A 172 2.52 -0.06 -12.02
CA CYS A 172 3.35 -0.58 -10.94
C CYS A 172 4.64 0.23 -10.71
N ILE A 173 5.31 -0.05 -9.60
CA ILE A 173 6.65 0.43 -9.27
C ILE A 173 7.64 -0.68 -9.63
N ARG A 174 8.46 -0.44 -10.65
CA ARG A 174 9.52 -1.37 -11.07
C ARG A 174 10.80 -1.09 -10.31
N MET A 175 11.52 -2.15 -9.96
CA MET A 175 12.84 -2.15 -9.36
C MET A 175 13.75 -3.14 -10.10
N LYS A 176 15.06 -3.04 -9.88
CA LYS A 176 16.00 -4.10 -10.25
C LYS A 176 15.77 -5.36 -9.41
N SER A 177 16.22 -6.49 -9.91
CA SER A 177 16.05 -7.80 -9.28
C SER A 177 16.85 -7.94 -7.97
N SER A 178 18.02 -7.30 -7.87
CA SER A 178 18.76 -7.09 -6.61
C SER A 178 17.93 -6.28 -5.60
N ASP A 179 17.47 -5.13 -6.05
CA ASP A 179 16.93 -4.05 -5.21
C ASP A 179 15.57 -4.46 -4.64
N VAL A 180 14.72 -5.08 -5.46
CA VAL A 180 13.43 -5.63 -5.02
C VAL A 180 13.62 -6.79 -4.04
N SER A 181 14.68 -7.60 -4.19
CA SER A 181 14.96 -8.72 -3.28
C SER A 181 15.40 -8.20 -1.91
N ALA A 182 16.25 -7.17 -1.88
CA ALA A 182 16.67 -6.49 -0.65
C ALA A 182 15.51 -5.79 0.06
N LEU A 183 14.66 -5.07 -0.67
CA LEU A 183 13.45 -4.45 -0.11
C LEU A 183 12.47 -5.51 0.40
N TYR A 184 12.22 -6.57 -0.37
CA TYR A 184 11.30 -7.64 -0.02
C TYR A 184 11.74 -8.40 1.24
N ALA A 185 13.04 -8.56 1.49
CA ALA A 185 13.53 -9.18 2.72
C ALA A 185 13.18 -8.37 3.98
N GLN A 186 13.19 -7.03 3.87
CA GLN A 186 13.05 -6.12 5.01
C GLN A 186 11.61 -5.61 5.23
N LEU A 187 10.84 -5.41 4.16
CA LEU A 187 9.52 -4.78 4.22
C LEU A 187 8.43 -5.77 4.67
N PRO A 188 7.77 -5.59 5.83
CA PRO A 188 6.74 -6.52 6.30
C PRO A 188 5.39 -6.35 5.57
N ILE A 189 4.51 -7.33 5.72
CA ILE A 189 3.09 -7.17 5.38
C ILE A 189 2.47 -6.18 6.39
N GLY A 190 1.56 -5.32 5.93
CA GLY A 190 0.99 -4.24 6.72
C GLY A 190 1.79 -2.93 6.69
N ALA A 191 3.02 -2.93 6.15
CA ALA A 191 3.86 -1.75 6.01
C ALA A 191 3.21 -0.65 5.16
N ILE A 192 3.42 0.61 5.55
CA ILE A 192 2.86 1.79 4.87
C ILE A 192 3.81 2.26 3.76
N VAL A 193 3.22 2.53 2.59
CA VAL A 193 3.89 2.98 1.37
C VAL A 193 3.24 4.27 0.91
N GLN A 194 3.95 5.40 1.03
CA GLN A 194 3.51 6.68 0.48
C GLN A 194 3.99 6.82 -0.97
N ILE A 195 3.11 7.18 -1.89
CA ILE A 195 3.48 7.57 -3.27
C ILE A 195 3.17 9.06 -3.46
N SER A 196 4.20 9.86 -3.76
CA SER A 196 4.10 11.32 -3.89
C SER A 196 4.64 11.82 -5.24
N PRO A 197 4.05 12.91 -5.79
CA PRO A 197 4.56 13.59 -6.98
C PRO A 197 5.78 14.49 -6.71
N ASP A 198 6.24 14.57 -5.47
CA ASP A 198 7.29 15.47 -4.99
C ASP A 198 8.67 14.79 -4.96
N HIS A 199 9.70 15.53 -4.59
CA HIS A 199 11.04 14.99 -4.32
C HIS A 199 11.07 14.15 -3.03
N LEU A 200 12.02 13.22 -2.91
CA LEU A 200 12.28 12.52 -1.65
C LEU A 200 12.65 13.52 -0.53
N PRO A 201 12.20 13.29 0.72
CA PRO A 201 12.57 14.13 1.84
C PRO A 201 14.07 14.00 2.17
N LYS A 202 14.66 15.11 2.65
CA LYS A 202 16.08 15.16 3.01
C LYS A 202 16.33 14.40 4.32
N VAL A 203 16.83 13.16 4.21
CA VAL A 203 17.33 12.39 5.36
C VAL A 203 18.43 13.19 6.08
N SER A 204 18.26 13.42 7.38
CA SER A 204 19.16 14.25 8.18
C SER A 204 20.53 13.58 8.38
N ARG A 205 21.58 14.37 8.67
CA ARG A 205 22.95 13.84 8.77
C ARG A 205 23.12 12.77 9.86
N ALA A 206 22.29 12.76 10.91
CA ALA A 206 22.35 11.77 11.99
C ALA A 206 22.10 10.33 11.50
N ALA A 207 21.22 10.14 10.52
CA ALA A 207 20.91 8.83 9.93
C ALA A 207 21.92 8.37 8.85
N LYS A 208 23.00 9.12 8.60
CA LYS A 208 23.97 8.79 7.54
C LYS A 208 25.03 7.76 7.92
N GLY A 209 25.03 7.24 9.16
CA GLY A 209 25.95 6.20 9.59
C GLY A 209 25.89 4.92 8.74
N THR A 210 24.73 4.64 8.13
CA THR A 210 24.47 3.40 7.38
C THR A 210 23.92 3.66 5.97
N LEU A 211 24.44 4.68 5.27
CA LEU A 211 24.19 4.84 3.83
C LEU A 211 24.99 3.80 3.01
N VAL A 212 24.68 2.53 3.22
CA VAL A 212 25.14 1.42 2.38
C VAL A 212 24.45 1.55 1.03
N SER A 213 25.14 2.15 0.06
CA SER A 213 24.87 1.87 -1.35
C SER A 213 24.92 0.36 -1.52
N ALA A 214 23.82 -0.24 -1.99
CA ALA A 214 23.68 -1.70 -2.04
C ALA A 214 24.90 -2.33 -2.74
N PRO A 215 25.60 -3.29 -2.11
CA PRO A 215 26.88 -3.77 -2.62
C PRO A 215 26.69 -4.42 -3.98
N ALA A 216 27.49 -3.97 -4.94
CA ALA A 216 27.57 -4.64 -6.24
C ALA A 216 28.19 -6.02 -6.08
N SER A 217 27.64 -6.99 -6.81
CA SER A 217 28.18 -8.36 -6.99
C SER A 217 28.22 -9.25 -5.74
N ALA A 218 27.24 -10.15 -5.65
CA ALA A 218 27.51 -11.51 -5.17
C ALA A 218 27.86 -12.39 -6.40
N PRO A 219 28.76 -13.37 -6.30
CA PRO A 219 29.14 -14.21 -7.44
C PRO A 219 27.98 -15.11 -7.89
N ALA A 220 27.90 -15.37 -9.20
CA ALA A 220 26.90 -16.29 -9.75
C ALA A 220 27.20 -17.73 -9.32
N PRO A 221 26.18 -18.52 -8.90
CA PRO A 221 26.37 -19.94 -8.65
C PRO A 221 26.60 -20.67 -9.99
N THR A 222 27.74 -21.35 -10.10
CA THR A 222 28.09 -22.19 -11.25
C THR A 222 27.22 -23.45 -11.29
N HIS A 223 26.01 -23.33 -11.84
CA HIS A 223 25.16 -24.49 -12.07
C HIS A 223 25.74 -25.37 -13.20
N ALA A 224 25.97 -26.64 -12.86
CA ALA A 224 26.58 -27.60 -13.78
C ALA A 224 25.71 -27.84 -15.03
N VAL A 225 26.37 -28.05 -16.17
CA VAL A 225 25.71 -28.39 -17.43
C VAL A 225 25.12 -29.80 -17.33
N PHE A 226 23.79 -29.92 -17.36
CA PHE A 226 23.12 -31.21 -17.50
C PHE A 226 23.16 -31.64 -18.97
N THR A 227 24.21 -32.37 -19.37
CA THR A 227 24.33 -32.96 -20.70
C THR A 227 23.43 -34.18 -20.82
N ALA A 228 22.19 -33.97 -21.29
CA ALA A 228 21.29 -35.04 -21.70
C ALA A 228 21.59 -35.44 -23.16
N ASP A 229 22.61 -36.27 -23.38
CA ASP A 229 22.87 -36.87 -24.69
C ASP A 229 21.76 -37.88 -25.06
N SER A 230 21.49 -38.04 -26.34
CA SER A 230 20.33 -38.75 -26.89
C SER A 230 20.73 -39.85 -27.87
N SER A 231 21.00 -41.06 -27.34
CA SER A 231 21.28 -42.26 -28.15
C SER A 231 20.28 -43.40 -27.87
N LYS A 232 19.67 -43.89 -28.96
CA LYS A 232 18.67 -44.97 -29.12
C LYS A 232 19.33 -46.38 -29.06
N PRO A 233 18.58 -47.50 -29.23
CA PRO A 233 17.16 -47.78 -28.96
C PRO A 233 16.92 -49.11 -28.18
N GLY A 234 15.68 -49.39 -27.78
CA GLY A 234 15.22 -50.73 -27.36
C GLY A 234 13.68 -50.79 -27.35
N ALA A 235 13.07 -51.92 -27.69
CA ALA A 235 11.61 -52.05 -27.82
C ALA A 235 11.09 -53.45 -27.46
N GLU A 236 9.94 -53.51 -26.80
CA GLU A 236 9.11 -54.71 -26.66
C GLU A 236 7.60 -54.33 -26.67
N LYS A 237 6.71 -55.30 -26.95
CA LYS A 237 5.27 -55.06 -27.22
C LYS A 237 4.34 -55.96 -26.39
N ALA A 238 3.27 -55.37 -25.85
CA ALA A 238 1.94 -55.98 -25.71
C ALA A 238 0.90 -54.83 -25.63
N SER A 239 0.04 -54.59 -26.63
CA SER A 239 -1.18 -55.34 -26.99
C SER A 239 -2.25 -55.26 -25.88
N MET A 240 -3.10 -54.22 -25.84
CA MET A 240 -4.29 -53.93 -26.68
C MET A 240 -5.51 -54.84 -26.46
N THR A 241 -6.61 -54.24 -25.99
CA THR A 241 -7.98 -54.45 -26.53
C THR A 241 -8.79 -53.15 -26.26
N PRO A 242 -9.63 -52.64 -27.19
CA PRO A 242 -10.25 -51.30 -27.06
C PRO A 242 -11.76 -51.32 -26.74
N LEU A 243 -12.34 -50.15 -26.43
CA LEU A 243 -13.76 -49.87 -26.63
C LEU A 243 -13.95 -48.84 -27.76
N ALA A 244 -15.00 -49.03 -28.56
CA ALA A 244 -15.34 -48.24 -29.75
C ALA A 244 -16.34 -47.09 -29.43
N PRO A 245 -16.51 -46.09 -30.31
CA PRO A 245 -17.19 -44.84 -29.95
C PRO A 245 -18.72 -44.92 -30.04
N LYS A 246 -19.40 -43.98 -29.36
CA LYS A 246 -20.80 -43.63 -29.66
C LYS A 246 -20.86 -42.29 -30.39
N THR A 247 -21.46 -42.30 -31.58
CA THR A 247 -21.82 -41.11 -32.33
C THR A 247 -23.12 -40.50 -31.81
N SER A 248 -23.25 -39.18 -31.89
CA SER A 248 -24.55 -38.49 -31.91
C SER A 248 -24.44 -37.26 -32.81
N VAL A 249 -25.47 -37.03 -33.61
CA VAL A 249 -25.47 -36.04 -34.72
C VAL A 249 -26.05 -34.70 -34.25
N ALA A 250 -25.50 -33.60 -34.75
CA ALA A 250 -26.02 -32.25 -34.51
C ALA A 250 -27.24 -31.92 -35.38
N PRO A 251 -28.05 -30.93 -34.97
CA PRO A 251 -28.56 -29.98 -35.95
C PRO A 251 -28.20 -28.52 -35.57
N ALA A 252 -27.92 -27.70 -36.59
CA ALA A 252 -27.60 -26.29 -36.40
C ALA A 252 -28.86 -25.41 -36.35
N LYS A 253 -28.79 -24.31 -35.58
CA LYS A 253 -29.56 -23.09 -35.84
C LYS A 253 -28.67 -21.85 -35.70
N LYS A 254 -28.95 -20.85 -36.52
CA LYS A 254 -28.29 -19.54 -36.53
C LYS A 254 -28.86 -18.64 -35.43
N SER A 255 -28.06 -17.74 -34.90
CA SER A 255 -28.51 -16.47 -34.32
C SER A 255 -27.42 -15.41 -34.45
N ASP A 256 -27.82 -14.19 -34.80
CA ASP A 256 -26.95 -13.21 -35.44
C ASP A 256 -26.02 -12.45 -34.49
N ALA A 257 -24.87 -12.03 -35.03
CA ALA A 257 -24.10 -10.96 -34.44
C ALA A 257 -24.67 -9.60 -34.88
N THR A 258 -25.22 -8.80 -33.95
CA THR A 258 -25.21 -7.32 -33.91
C THR A 258 -26.02 -6.83 -32.70
N ALA A 259 -25.37 -6.53 -31.57
CA ALA A 259 -26.05 -5.99 -30.38
C ALA A 259 -25.18 -5.16 -29.39
N TRP A 260 -24.00 -4.68 -29.79
CA TRP A 260 -23.11 -3.89 -28.92
C TRP A 260 -23.00 -2.41 -29.34
N LEU A 261 -24.14 -1.71 -29.40
CA LEU A 261 -24.20 -0.25 -29.55
C LEU A 261 -25.59 0.28 -29.17
N ARG A 262 -25.76 0.67 -27.89
CA ARG A 262 -26.75 1.66 -27.37
C ARG A 262 -26.63 1.74 -25.84
N ASN A 263 -26.03 2.82 -25.34
CA ASN A 263 -26.31 3.42 -24.02
C ASN A 263 -25.49 4.72 -23.90
N ALA A 264 -25.98 5.78 -24.56
CA ALA A 264 -25.42 7.12 -24.50
C ALA A 264 -26.51 8.15 -24.86
N ARG A 265 -27.37 8.49 -23.88
CA ARG A 265 -28.21 9.69 -23.83
C ARG A 265 -29.01 9.74 -22.51
N ALA A 266 -28.42 10.42 -21.53
CA ALA A 266 -29.07 11.24 -20.52
C ALA A 266 -28.10 12.41 -20.28
#